data_AF-A0A7J4IV23-F1
#
_entry.id   AF-A0A7J4IV23-F1
#
_cell.length_a   1.000
_cell.length_b   1.000
_cell.length_c   1.000
_cell.angle_alpha   90.00
_cell.angle_beta   90.00
_cell.angle_gamma   90.00
#
_symmetry.space_group_name_H-M   'P 1'
#
loop_
_entity.id
_entity.type
_entity.pdbx_description
1 polymer ?
#
loop_
_entity_poly.entity_id
_entity_poly.type
_entity_poly.pdbx_seq_one_letter_code
_entity_poly.pdbx_strand_id
1 'polypeptide(L)'
;MPLDILILLPRIFFSVLDLLKGSLPVFIPVFISALIAGWLRERIAAKTKWNWIATALCATFCLVWVAVLLAYFMPYLTSLQELDVGVVPSMFSPPIAAIAASYIYGILRVTLAAAVLSLILLPFELVGLYIFESAQKRFPKFPRIANIALSCYGATVVGAAVVVFLMPEAVTGLLYFIYFG
;
A
#
# COMPACT_ATOMS: atom_id res chain seq x y z
N MET A 1 -41.63 -2.68 10.46
CA MET A 1 -41.02 -3.91 9.90
C MET A 1 -40.93 -3.92 8.37
N PRO A 2 -42.01 -3.88 7.55
CA PRO A 2 -41.83 -3.83 6.08
C PRO A 2 -41.32 -2.46 5.58
N LEU A 3 -41.63 -1.38 6.31
CA LEU A 3 -41.16 -0.03 5.99
C LEU A 3 -39.63 0.11 6.13
N ASP A 4 -39.04 -0.62 7.08
CA ASP A 4 -37.61 -0.54 7.38
C ASP A 4 -36.76 -1.19 6.28
N ILE A 5 -37.24 -2.29 5.70
CA ILE A 5 -36.58 -3.00 4.60
C ILE A 5 -36.57 -2.16 3.33
N LEU A 6 -37.68 -1.48 3.02
CA LEU A 6 -37.81 -0.57 1.87
C LEU A 6 -36.87 0.64 1.94
N ILE A 7 -36.45 1.05 3.13
CA ILE A 7 -35.49 2.14 3.35
C ILE A 7 -34.04 1.60 3.40
N LEU A 8 -33.83 0.39 3.92
CA LEU A 8 -32.51 -0.24 4.03
C LEU A 8 -31.92 -0.63 2.67
N LEU A 9 -32.74 -1.14 1.77
CA LEU A 9 -32.28 -1.66 0.47
C LEU A 9 -31.65 -0.57 -0.42
N PRO A 10 -32.27 0.62 -0.58
CA PRO A 10 -31.64 1.74 -1.28
C PRO A 10 -30.35 2.20 -0.59
N ARG A 11 -30.31 2.24 0.75
CA ARG A 11 -29.10 2.66 1.50
C ARG A 11 -27.93 1.72 1.25
N ILE A 12 -28.15 0.40 1.36
CA ILE A 12 -27.11 -0.60 1.07
C ILE A 12 -26.62 -0.44 -0.38
N PHE A 13 -27.55 -0.29 -1.32
CA PHE A 13 -27.21 -0.10 -2.72
C PHE A 13 -26.34 1.14 -2.96
N PHE A 14 -26.74 2.30 -2.42
CA PHE A 14 -25.95 3.52 -2.52
C PHE A 14 -24.59 3.41 -1.82
N SER A 15 -24.52 2.76 -0.66
CA SER A 15 -23.24 2.51 0.03
C SER A 15 -22.29 1.65 -0.79
N VAL A 16 -22.79 0.63 -1.51
CA VAL A 16 -21.96 -0.16 -2.43
C VAL A 16 -21.48 0.68 -3.61
N LEU A 17 -22.35 1.50 -4.19
CA LEU A 17 -21.96 2.41 -5.29
C LEU A 17 -20.92 3.45 -4.83
N ASP A 18 -21.07 3.99 -3.63
CA ASP A 18 -20.15 4.95 -3.06
C ASP A 18 -18.80 4.30 -2.74
N LEU A 19 -18.78 3.05 -2.26
CA LEU A 19 -17.56 2.27 -2.08
C LEU A 19 -16.83 2.05 -3.40
N LEU A 20 -17.54 1.66 -4.45
CA LEU A 20 -16.97 1.47 -5.78
C LEU A 20 -16.34 2.78 -6.29
N LYS A 21 -17.09 3.89 -6.23
CA LYS A 21 -16.57 5.21 -6.64
C LYS A 21 -15.38 5.66 -5.80
N GLY A 22 -15.46 5.50 -4.48
CA GLY A 22 -14.41 5.87 -3.53
C GLY A 22 -13.12 5.06 -3.69
N SER A 23 -13.21 3.87 -4.28
CA SER A 23 -12.03 3.03 -4.58
C SER A 23 -11.26 3.47 -5.84
N LEU A 24 -11.86 4.25 -6.74
CA LEU A 24 -11.23 4.67 -8.00
C LEU A 24 -9.94 5.50 -7.81
N PRO A 25 -9.88 6.50 -6.92
CA PRO A 25 -8.65 7.27 -6.71
C PRO A 25 -7.50 6.42 -6.17
N VAL A 26 -7.81 5.43 -5.32
CA VAL A 26 -6.83 4.51 -4.72
C VAL A 26 -6.39 3.43 -5.72
N PHE A 27 -7.27 3.05 -6.64
CA PHE A 27 -6.97 2.06 -7.67
C PHE A 27 -5.78 2.46 -8.55
N ILE A 28 -5.67 3.74 -8.94
CA ILE A 28 -4.60 4.20 -9.84
C ILE A 28 -3.19 3.90 -9.28
N PRO A 29 -2.83 4.34 -8.05
CA PRO A 29 -1.53 4.01 -7.49
C PRO A 29 -1.35 2.51 -7.28
N VAL A 30 -2.38 1.78 -6.84
CA VAL A 30 -2.31 0.31 -6.68
C VAL A 30 -2.01 -0.39 -8.01
N PHE A 31 -2.65 0.04 -9.10
CA PHE A 31 -2.43 -0.51 -10.42
C PHE A 31 -1.01 -0.25 -10.93
N ILE A 32 -0.50 0.96 -10.77
CA ILE A 32 0.89 1.30 -11.11
C ILE A 32 1.86 0.45 -10.28
N SER A 33 1.64 0.33 -8.97
CA SER A 33 2.43 -0.53 -8.10
C SER A 33 2.40 -1.99 -8.54
N ALA A 34 1.24 -2.52 -8.94
CA ALA A 34 1.12 -3.89 -9.42
C ALA A 34 1.89 -4.14 -10.73
N LEU A 35 1.93 -3.18 -11.65
CA LEU A 35 2.74 -3.28 -12.87
C LEU A 35 4.24 -3.34 -12.53
N ILE A 36 4.70 -2.47 -11.63
CA ILE A 36 6.10 -2.45 -11.17
C ILE A 36 6.42 -3.75 -10.41
N ALA A 37 5.50 -4.22 -9.56
CA ALA A 37 5.65 -5.47 -8.81
C ALA A 37 5.79 -6.67 -9.76
N GLY A 38 4.95 -6.73 -10.80
CA GLY A 38 5.00 -7.77 -11.82
C GLY A 38 6.37 -7.83 -12.50
N TRP A 39 6.87 -6.66 -12.94
CA TRP A 39 8.21 -6.54 -13.53
C TRP A 39 9.31 -6.96 -12.54
N LEU A 40 9.25 -6.49 -11.29
CA LEU A 40 10.26 -6.78 -10.27
C LEU A 40 10.28 -8.27 -9.91
N ARG A 41 9.11 -8.89 -9.79
CA ARG A 41 8.97 -10.32 -9.50
C ARG A 41 9.60 -11.18 -10.59
N GLU A 42 9.40 -10.84 -11.86
CA GLU A 42 10.02 -11.55 -12.99
C GLU A 42 11.56 -11.47 -12.90
N ARG A 43 12.11 -10.30 -12.54
CA ARG A 43 13.55 -10.11 -12.33
C ARG A 43 14.10 -10.92 -11.16
N ILE A 44 13.38 -10.97 -10.04
CA ILE A 44 13.76 -11.74 -8.86
C ILE A 44 13.69 -13.24 -9.16
N ALA A 45 12.60 -13.71 -9.77
CA ALA A 45 12.38 -15.12 -10.10
C ALA A 45 13.46 -15.66 -11.05
N ALA A 46 13.88 -14.85 -12.03
CA ALA A 46 14.96 -15.19 -12.95
C ALA A 46 16.31 -15.45 -12.25
N LYS A 47 16.54 -14.86 -11.08
CA LYS A 47 17.82 -14.94 -10.35
C LYS A 47 17.82 -15.90 -9.16
N THR A 48 16.67 -16.13 -8.52
CA THR A 48 16.62 -16.72 -7.17
C THR A 48 16.07 -18.15 -7.09
N LYS A 49 15.42 -18.66 -8.15
CA LYS A 49 14.70 -19.96 -8.14
C LYS A 49 13.68 -20.11 -6.98
N TRP A 50 13.26 -19.01 -6.37
CA TRP A 50 12.32 -19.03 -5.25
C TRP A 50 10.91 -19.37 -5.72
N ASN A 51 10.08 -19.84 -4.78
CA ASN A 51 8.66 -20.05 -5.07
C ASN A 51 7.94 -18.72 -5.36
N TRP A 52 6.78 -18.80 -5.99
CA TRP A 52 6.05 -17.62 -6.44
C TRP A 52 5.64 -16.71 -5.28
N ILE A 53 5.33 -17.29 -4.10
CA ILE A 53 4.92 -16.54 -2.90
C ILE A 53 6.10 -15.71 -2.37
N ALA A 54 7.28 -16.30 -2.25
CA ALA A 54 8.47 -15.60 -1.77
C ALA A 54 8.91 -14.50 -2.74
N THR A 55 8.82 -14.74 -4.05
CA THR A 55 9.12 -13.70 -5.06
C THR A 55 8.08 -12.58 -5.05
N ALA A 56 6.79 -12.89 -4.86
CA ALA A 56 5.74 -11.88 -4.69
C ALA A 56 5.96 -11.06 -3.42
N LEU A 57 6.14 -11.72 -2.27
CA LEU A 57 6.41 -11.06 -1.00
C LEU A 57 7.66 -10.16 -1.04
N CYS A 58 8.73 -10.62 -1.70
CA CYS A 58 9.94 -9.82 -1.88
C CYS A 58 9.69 -8.59 -2.77
N ALA A 59 8.97 -8.74 -3.88
CA ALA A 59 8.62 -7.63 -4.75
C ALA A 59 7.74 -6.59 -4.03
N THR A 60 6.74 -7.06 -3.30
CA THR A 60 5.87 -6.23 -2.46
C THR A 60 6.65 -5.54 -1.37
N PHE A 61 7.52 -6.26 -0.68
CA PHE A 61 8.43 -5.69 0.32
C PHE A 61 9.25 -4.55 -0.26
N CYS A 62 9.89 -4.71 -1.41
CA CYS A 62 10.66 -3.63 -2.03
C CYS A 62 9.79 -2.40 -2.33
N LEU A 63 8.58 -2.59 -2.85
CA LEU A 63 7.68 -1.47 -3.17
C LEU A 63 7.17 -0.76 -1.92
N VAL A 64 6.71 -1.52 -0.94
CA VAL A 64 6.23 -1.00 0.34
C VAL A 64 7.38 -0.31 1.08
N TRP A 65 8.58 -0.89 1.06
CA TRP A 65 9.76 -0.31 1.68
C TRP A 65 10.09 1.06 1.08
N VAL A 66 10.11 1.19 -0.24
CA VAL A 66 10.31 2.49 -0.90
C VAL A 66 9.20 3.47 -0.54
N ALA A 67 7.93 3.04 -0.56
CA ALA A 67 6.80 3.90 -0.22
C ALA A 67 6.86 4.41 1.23
N VAL A 68 7.14 3.52 2.19
CA VAL A 68 7.26 3.85 3.62
C VAL A 68 8.51 4.69 3.88
N LEU A 69 9.62 4.41 3.20
CA LEU A 69 10.84 5.21 3.29
C LEU A 69 10.57 6.66 2.87
N LEU A 70 9.88 6.84 1.73
CA LEU A 70 9.47 8.16 1.26
C LEU A 70 8.52 8.83 2.26
N ALA A 71 7.48 8.13 2.73
CA ALA A 71 6.52 8.69 3.69
C ALA A 71 7.17 9.09 5.03
N TYR A 72 8.11 8.28 5.54
CA TYR A 72 8.81 8.53 6.79
C TYR A 72 9.78 9.70 6.69
N PHE A 73 10.56 9.79 5.59
CA PHE A 73 11.56 10.83 5.41
C PHE A 73 11.04 12.10 4.73
N MET A 74 9.81 12.12 4.21
CA MET A 74 9.24 13.32 3.56
C MET A 74 9.29 14.58 4.45
N PRO A 75 8.91 14.54 5.74
CA PRO A 75 9.01 15.71 6.62
C PRO A 75 10.44 16.24 6.77
N TYR A 76 11.43 15.33 6.75
CA TYR A 76 12.84 15.72 6.80
C TYR A 76 13.26 16.42 5.49
N LEU A 77 12.84 15.88 4.35
CA LEU A 77 13.12 16.50 3.05
C LEU A 77 12.50 17.90 2.91
N THR A 78 11.27 18.10 3.41
CA THR A 78 10.64 19.42 3.43
C THR A 78 11.33 20.37 4.39
N SER A 79 11.76 19.89 5.57
CA SER A 79 12.50 20.73 6.53
C SER A 79 13.86 21.20 5.99
N LEU A 80 14.51 20.40 5.13
CA LEU A 80 15.75 20.81 4.46
C LEU A 80 15.53 21.93 3.42
N GLN A 81 14.33 22.06 2.87
CA GLN A 81 14.01 23.14 1.94
C GLN A 81 13.75 24.47 2.67
N GLU A 82 13.41 24.41 3.95
CA GLU A 82 13.21 25.58 4.81
C GLU A 82 14.54 26.13 5.40
N LEU A 83 15.70 25.67 4.92
CA LEU A 83 17.05 26.08 5.40
C LEU A 83 17.39 27.58 5.27
N ASP A 84 16.46 28.43 4.84
CA ASP A 84 16.62 29.89 4.81
C ASP A 84 16.31 30.57 6.15
N VAL A 85 15.87 29.83 7.18
CA VAL A 85 15.63 30.36 8.54
C VAL A 85 16.88 30.27 9.43
N GLY A 86 17.94 30.97 9.03
CA GLY A 86 19.05 31.36 9.91
C GLY A 86 20.05 30.27 10.31
N VAL A 87 21.23 30.71 10.74
CA VAL A 87 22.29 29.82 11.25
C VAL A 87 21.86 29.29 12.62
N VAL A 88 21.57 27.99 12.72
CA VAL A 88 21.30 27.33 14.00
C VAL A 88 22.56 27.49 14.89
N PRO A 89 22.44 28.11 16.08
CA PRO A 89 23.58 28.25 16.98
C PRO A 89 24.17 26.88 17.30
N SER A 90 25.50 26.77 17.32
CA SER A 90 26.20 25.48 17.49
C SER A 90 25.82 24.75 18.78
N MET A 91 25.37 25.46 19.82
CA MET A 91 24.85 24.90 21.07
C MET A 91 23.56 24.08 20.90
N PHE A 92 22.79 24.32 19.83
CA PHE A 92 21.56 23.59 19.51
C PHE A 92 21.76 22.60 18.35
N SER A 93 22.95 22.57 17.74
CA SER A 93 23.26 21.63 16.67
C SER A 93 23.60 20.26 17.28
N PRO A 94 22.79 19.21 17.04
CA PRO A 94 23.12 17.89 17.52
C PRO A 94 24.44 17.40 16.90
N PRO A 95 25.26 16.63 17.64
CA PRO A 95 26.48 16.09 17.08
C PRO A 95 26.17 15.20 15.87
N ILE A 96 27.05 15.21 14.85
CA ILE A 96 26.88 14.47 13.59
C ILE A 96 26.60 12.98 13.85
N ALA A 97 27.23 12.40 14.87
CA ALA A 97 27.00 11.01 15.28
C ALA A 97 25.55 10.75 15.72
N ALA A 98 24.92 11.70 16.44
CA ALA A 98 23.51 11.58 16.84
C ALA A 98 22.57 11.71 15.64
N ILE A 99 22.91 12.59 14.68
CA ILE A 99 22.17 12.72 13.42
C ILE A 99 22.25 11.39 12.65
N ALA A 100 23.46 10.86 12.42
CA ALA A 100 23.65 9.59 11.71
C ALA A 100 22.93 8.41 12.40
N ALA A 101 23.00 8.34 13.74
CA ALA A 101 22.29 7.32 14.51
C ALA A 101 20.77 7.40 14.32
N SER A 102 20.20 8.62 14.28
CA SER A 102 18.76 8.81 14.05
C SER A 102 18.32 8.34 12.65
N TYR A 103 19.14 8.57 11.62
CA TYR A 103 18.87 8.08 10.26
C TYR A 103 18.92 6.56 10.19
N ILE A 104 19.94 5.92 10.79
CA ILE A 104 20.06 4.45 10.82
C ILE A 104 18.86 3.84 11.54
N TYR A 105 18.48 4.40 12.69
CA TYR A 105 17.29 3.96 13.43
C TYR A 105 16.02 4.11 12.58
N GLY A 106 15.85 5.24 11.89
CA GLY A 106 14.74 5.46 10.97
C GLY A 106 14.68 4.42 9.85
N ILE A 107 15.81 4.09 9.21
CA ILE A 107 15.88 3.07 8.16
C ILE A 107 15.51 1.69 8.71
N LEU A 108 16.00 1.30 9.89
CA LEU A 108 15.64 0.03 10.52
C LEU A 108 14.14 -0.05 10.83
N ARG A 109 13.56 1.04 11.35
CA ARG A 109 12.13 1.14 11.63
C ARG A 109 11.29 1.01 10.36
N VAL A 110 11.63 1.76 9.31
CA VAL A 110 10.98 1.66 7.99
C VAL A 110 11.07 0.23 7.45
N THR A 111 12.21 -0.42 7.62
CA THR A 111 12.44 -1.81 7.17
C THR A 111 11.49 -2.78 7.87
N LEU A 112 11.38 -2.67 9.20
CA LEU A 112 10.46 -3.51 9.97
C LEU A 112 9.01 -3.21 9.63
N ALA A 113 8.64 -1.94 9.51
CA ALA A 113 7.29 -1.53 9.17
C ALA A 113 6.87 -2.05 7.78
N ALA A 114 7.77 -1.95 6.80
CA ALA A 114 7.54 -2.46 5.45
C ALA A 114 7.39 -3.99 5.42
N ALA A 115 8.15 -4.72 6.23
CA ALA A 115 8.02 -6.17 6.34
C ALA A 115 6.64 -6.57 6.89
N VAL A 116 6.21 -5.94 7.98
CA VAL A 116 4.88 -6.16 8.57
C VAL A 116 3.77 -5.83 7.57
N LEU A 117 3.88 -4.67 6.91
CA LEU A 117 2.91 -4.23 5.91
C LEU A 117 2.81 -5.19 4.72
N SER A 118 3.94 -5.71 4.26
CA SER A 118 3.96 -6.63 3.13
C SER A 118 3.30 -7.97 3.47
N LEU A 119 3.44 -8.43 4.71
CA LEU A 119 2.71 -9.60 5.20
C LEU A 119 1.19 -9.34 5.28
N ILE A 120 0.79 -8.14 5.73
CA ILE A 120 -0.62 -7.72 5.76
C ILE A 120 -1.21 -7.59 4.36
N LEU A 121 -0.41 -7.19 3.36
CA LEU A 121 -0.85 -7.03 1.97
C LEU A 121 -1.00 -8.36 1.23
N LEU A 122 -0.28 -9.40 1.64
CA LEU A 122 -0.26 -10.70 0.96
C LEU A 122 -1.67 -11.31 0.74
N PRO A 123 -2.60 -11.33 1.71
CA PRO A 123 -3.97 -11.80 1.47
C PRO A 123 -4.70 -11.03 0.34
N PHE A 124 -4.47 -9.74 0.21
CA PHE A 124 -5.07 -8.92 -0.85
C PHE A 124 -4.45 -9.22 -2.21
N GLU A 125 -3.17 -9.56 -2.27
CA GLU A 125 -2.55 -10.06 -3.50
C GLU A 125 -3.14 -11.40 -3.93
N LEU A 126 -3.44 -12.30 -2.99
CA LEU A 126 -4.12 -13.57 -3.27
C LEU A 126 -5.52 -13.33 -3.85
N VAL A 127 -6.27 -12.38 -3.29
CA VAL A 127 -7.57 -11.95 -3.84
C VAL A 127 -7.41 -11.41 -5.26
N GLY A 128 -6.41 -10.55 -5.49
CA GLY A 128 -6.10 -10.03 -6.82
C GLY A 128 -5.76 -11.15 -7.81
N LEU A 129 -4.92 -12.10 -7.42
CA LEU A 129 -4.56 -13.26 -8.26
C LEU A 129 -5.77 -14.13 -8.58
N TYR A 130 -6.63 -14.39 -7.60
CA TYR A 130 -7.87 -15.13 -7.82
C TYR A 130 -8.80 -14.44 -8.83
N ILE A 131 -8.95 -13.12 -8.72
CA ILE A 131 -9.74 -12.33 -9.68
C ILE A 131 -9.10 -12.38 -11.07
N PHE A 132 -7.77 -12.28 -11.15
CA PHE A 132 -7.03 -12.35 -12.41
C PHE A 132 -7.26 -13.67 -13.14
N GLU A 133 -7.09 -14.79 -12.43
CA GLU A 133 -7.29 -16.12 -13.00
C GLU A 133 -8.76 -16.35 -13.39
N SER A 134 -9.70 -15.90 -12.56
CA SER A 134 -11.13 -16.00 -12.83
C SER A 134 -11.53 -15.20 -14.07
N ALA A 135 -11.01 -13.97 -14.21
CA ALA A 135 -11.24 -13.11 -15.36
C ALA A 135 -10.62 -13.69 -16.63
N GLN A 136 -9.40 -14.21 -16.56
CA GLN A 136 -8.74 -14.82 -17.72
C GLN A 136 -9.44 -16.09 -18.21
N LYS A 137 -9.96 -16.92 -17.29
CA LYS A 137 -10.77 -18.11 -17.65
C LYS A 137 -12.08 -17.72 -18.32
N ARG A 138 -12.75 -16.66 -17.83
CA ARG A 138 -14.04 -16.20 -18.34
C ARG A 138 -13.92 -15.36 -19.61
N PHE A 139 -12.83 -14.62 -19.76
CA PHE A 139 -12.57 -13.70 -20.87
C PHE A 139 -11.16 -13.94 -21.45
N PRO A 140 -10.93 -15.05 -22.19
CA PRO A 140 -9.61 -15.42 -22.67
C PRO A 140 -9.02 -14.44 -23.72
N LYS A 141 -9.88 -13.68 -24.41
CA LYS A 141 -9.47 -12.66 -25.39
C LYS A 141 -9.20 -11.28 -24.78
N PHE A 142 -9.44 -11.10 -23.47
CA PHE A 142 -9.17 -9.81 -22.84
C PHE A 142 -7.67 -9.55 -22.78
N PRO A 143 -7.22 -8.31 -23.05
CA PRO A 143 -5.81 -7.97 -22.96
C PRO A 143 -5.33 -8.14 -21.51
N ARG A 144 -4.13 -8.70 -21.34
CA ARG A 144 -3.54 -8.99 -20.01
C ARG A 144 -3.56 -7.78 -19.08
N ILE A 145 -3.28 -6.59 -19.61
CA ILE A 145 -3.30 -5.33 -18.86
C ILE A 145 -4.69 -5.02 -18.30
N ALA A 146 -5.76 -5.26 -19.05
CA ALA A 146 -7.12 -5.06 -18.57
C ALA A 146 -7.48 -6.06 -17.45
N ASN A 147 -6.99 -7.30 -17.55
CA ASN A 147 -7.17 -8.27 -16.46
C ASN A 147 -6.41 -7.85 -15.20
N ILE A 148 -5.18 -7.31 -15.33
CA ILE A 148 -4.43 -6.75 -14.20
C ILE A 148 -5.22 -5.58 -13.59
N ALA A 149 -5.74 -4.66 -14.42
CA ALA A 149 -6.54 -3.53 -13.96
C ALA A 149 -7.78 -3.98 -13.19
N LEU A 150 -8.56 -4.92 -13.74
CA LEU A 150 -9.74 -5.47 -13.08
C LEU A 150 -9.39 -6.13 -11.74
N SER A 151 -8.27 -6.85 -11.70
CA SER A 151 -7.81 -7.55 -10.50
C SER A 151 -7.36 -6.58 -9.41
N CYS A 152 -6.62 -5.54 -9.79
CA CYS A 152 -6.20 -4.48 -8.89
C CYS A 152 -7.41 -3.71 -8.36
N TYR A 153 -8.36 -3.37 -9.22
CA TYR A 153 -9.59 -2.68 -8.81
C TYR A 153 -10.41 -3.54 -7.85
N GLY A 154 -10.64 -4.82 -8.18
CA GLY A 154 -11.38 -5.73 -7.31
C GLY A 154 -10.70 -5.94 -5.95
N ALA A 155 -9.37 -6.12 -5.93
CA ALA A 155 -8.61 -6.19 -4.68
C ALA A 155 -8.69 -4.88 -3.88
N THR A 156 -8.67 -3.72 -4.56
CA THR A 156 -8.83 -2.40 -3.93
C THR A 156 -10.21 -2.24 -3.31
N VAL A 157 -11.27 -2.65 -4.00
CA VAL A 157 -12.65 -2.62 -3.48
C VAL A 157 -12.78 -3.53 -2.25
N VAL A 158 -12.20 -4.73 -2.29
CA VAL A 158 -12.19 -5.64 -1.14
C VAL A 158 -11.41 -5.03 0.03
N GLY A 159 -10.22 -4.46 -0.23
CA GLY A 159 -9.43 -3.75 0.77
C GLY A 159 -10.19 -2.58 1.39
N ALA A 160 -10.83 -1.75 0.55
CA ALA A 160 -11.64 -0.63 1.00
C ALA A 160 -12.84 -1.11 1.83
N ALA A 161 -13.50 -2.20 1.46
CA ALA A 161 -14.58 -2.79 2.25
C ALA A 161 -14.09 -3.23 3.63
N VAL A 162 -12.94 -3.91 3.70
CA VAL A 162 -12.33 -4.34 4.97
C VAL A 162 -12.01 -3.14 5.84
N VAL A 163 -11.37 -2.10 5.29
CA VAL A 163 -11.03 -0.89 6.05
C VAL A 163 -12.29 -0.17 6.52
N VAL A 164 -13.29 0.06 5.66
CA VAL A 164 -14.49 0.83 6.02
C VAL A 164 -15.38 0.08 7.01
N PHE A 165 -15.56 -1.23 6.85
CA PHE A 165 -16.56 -1.98 7.62
C PHE A 165 -15.98 -2.80 8.79
N LEU A 166 -14.75 -3.27 8.68
CA LEU A 166 -14.15 -4.13 9.72
C LEU A 166 -13.12 -3.39 10.57
N MET A 167 -12.32 -2.51 9.96
CA MET A 167 -11.19 -1.88 10.63
C MET A 167 -11.01 -0.41 10.21
N PRO A 168 -11.93 0.49 10.58
CA PRO A 168 -11.84 1.91 10.20
C PRO A 168 -10.58 2.59 10.77
N GLU A 169 -10.11 2.14 11.93
CA GLU A 169 -8.88 2.59 12.57
C GLU A 169 -7.60 1.99 11.94
N ALA A 170 -7.71 1.17 10.89
CA ALA A 170 -6.52 0.61 10.24
C ALA A 170 -5.64 1.72 9.64
N VAL A 171 -6.24 2.79 9.12
CA VAL A 171 -5.50 3.90 8.49
C VAL A 171 -4.75 4.72 9.54
N THR A 172 -5.42 5.09 10.62
CA THR A 172 -4.84 5.83 11.75
C THR A 172 -3.77 5.00 12.45
N GLY A 173 -4.05 3.72 12.71
CA GLY A 173 -3.09 2.77 13.26
C GLY A 173 -1.85 2.59 12.40
N LEU A 174 -2.00 2.60 11.07
CA LEU A 174 -0.87 2.52 10.13
C LEU A 174 0.03 3.74 10.19
N LEU A 175 -0.57 4.93 10.18
CA LEU A 175 0.20 6.17 10.33
C LEU A 175 0.90 6.22 11.68
N TYR A 176 0.20 5.83 12.76
CA TYR A 176 0.80 5.76 14.08
C TYR A 176 1.99 4.79 14.10
N PHE A 177 1.85 3.62 13.49
CA PHE A 177 2.91 2.62 13.43
C PHE A 177 4.14 3.12 12.65
N ILE A 178 3.95 3.85 11.55
CA ILE A 178 5.06 4.40 10.75
C ILE A 178 5.83 5.48 11.53
N TYR A 179 5.15 6.38 12.24
CA TYR A 179 5.79 7.52 12.92
C TYR A 179 6.20 7.24 14.37
N PHE A 180 5.43 6.42 15.09
CA PHE A 180 5.54 6.23 16.54
C PHE A 180 5.72 4.77 16.98
N GLY A 181 5.52 3.79 16.10
CA GLY A 181 5.54 2.34 16.40
C GLY A 181 6.89 1.64 16.46
#